data_AF-A0A8J1W6C2-F1
#
_entry.id   AF-A0A8J1W6C2-F1
#
_cell.length_a   1.000
_cell.length_b   1.000
_cell.length_c   1.000
_cell.angle_alpha   90.00
_cell.angle_beta   90.00
_cell.angle_gamma   90.00
#
_symmetry.space_group_name_H-M   'P 1'
#
loop_
_entity.id
_entity.type
_entity.pdbx_description
1 polymer ?
#
loop_
_entity_poly.entity_id
_entity_poly.type
_entity_poly.pdbx_seq_one_letter_code
_entity_poly.pdbx_strand_id
1 'polypeptide(L)'
;MAFFTMKYGTCCGCVPAKAGISFLSLVLFVAGLGQLCLWTVYSYKTFGYLKTEPATTAAGIAQSPISCDAVQKWSYYLRISVDAVVATGAGFVGILAGLDNSAGKLKSVRTGAFLLLGLRLAVFIWDCSFLGVCAVYPYNVMASAVFGSPFVSNDAQTALEKWTRYPSREADKAAGLQVFTMYVATTVVIVLVVLYLARVIDRATDMMGNGPTGLGEFYGLVADTTENTGIVDGERVQDELPLVKLSDSHPLNKPVEIGEEYGFQMGFGFYTEPEGKFQT
;
A
#
# COMPACT_ATOMS: atom_id res chain seq x y z
N MET A 1 -19.44 7.58 -0.92
CA MET A 1 -18.34 6.60 -0.92
C MET A 1 -18.94 5.22 -0.69
N ALA A 2 -19.05 4.39 -1.73
CA ALA A 2 -19.47 3.01 -1.58
C ALA A 2 -18.32 2.23 -0.91
N PHE A 3 -18.52 1.82 0.34
CA PHE A 3 -17.64 0.86 0.99
C PHE A 3 -17.78 -0.46 0.23
N PHE A 4 -16.75 -0.83 -0.54
CA PHE A 4 -16.64 -2.17 -1.11
C PHE A 4 -16.64 -3.18 0.04
N THR A 5 -17.78 -3.79 0.29
CA THR A 5 -17.90 -4.95 1.18
C THR A 5 -17.16 -6.10 0.50
N MET A 6 -15.95 -6.39 0.96
CA MET A 6 -15.25 -7.63 0.60
C MET A 6 -16.11 -8.79 1.09
N LYS A 7 -16.77 -9.50 0.16
CA LYS A 7 -17.25 -10.85 0.46
C LYS A 7 -16.01 -11.72 0.72
N TYR A 8 -16.04 -12.45 1.83
CA TYR A 8 -14.96 -13.28 2.36
C TYR A 8 -14.07 -13.87 1.25
N GLY A 9 -12.79 -13.45 1.22
CA GLY A 9 -11.79 -13.98 0.31
C GLY A 9 -11.67 -13.31 -1.07
N THR A 10 -12.45 -12.28 -1.40
CA THR A 10 -12.34 -11.55 -2.69
C THR A 10 -11.93 -10.08 -2.53
N CYS A 11 -10.96 -9.65 -3.35
CA CYS A 11 -10.62 -8.26 -3.61
C CYS A 11 -11.48 -7.72 -4.76
N CYS A 12 -12.05 -6.51 -4.58
CA CYS A 12 -12.86 -5.81 -5.58
C CYS A 12 -14.05 -6.64 -6.14
N GLY A 13 -14.57 -7.61 -5.37
CA GLY A 13 -15.74 -8.42 -5.72
C GLY A 13 -15.49 -9.58 -6.68
N CYS A 14 -14.33 -9.64 -7.36
CA CYS A 14 -14.11 -10.61 -8.44
C CYS A 14 -12.77 -11.38 -8.33
N VAL A 15 -11.75 -10.83 -7.68
CA VAL A 15 -10.40 -11.43 -7.67
C VAL A 15 -10.16 -12.10 -6.32
N PRO A 16 -9.74 -13.37 -6.24
CA PRO A 16 -9.38 -13.96 -4.96
C PRO A 16 -8.25 -13.15 -4.32
N ALA A 17 -8.43 -12.76 -3.05
CA ALA A 17 -7.54 -11.83 -2.36
C ALA A 17 -6.07 -12.28 -2.40
N LYS A 18 -5.85 -13.61 -2.37
CA LYS A 18 -4.53 -14.23 -2.54
C LYS A 18 -3.89 -13.88 -3.89
N ALA A 19 -4.59 -14.13 -5.00
CA ALA A 19 -4.07 -13.82 -6.33
C ALA A 19 -3.84 -12.31 -6.50
N GLY A 20 -4.74 -11.49 -5.94
CA GLY A 20 -4.60 -10.03 -5.96
C GLY A 20 -3.36 -9.55 -5.21
N ILE A 21 -3.11 -10.05 -4.00
CA ILE A 21 -1.93 -9.69 -3.20
C ILE A 21 -0.66 -10.19 -3.87
N SER A 22 -0.60 -11.45 -4.32
CA SER A 22 0.58 -11.99 -5.02
C SER A 22 0.90 -11.21 -6.30
N PHE A 23 -0.12 -10.88 -7.10
CA PHE A 23 0.06 -10.08 -8.31
C PHE A 23 0.56 -8.68 -7.99
N LEU A 24 -0.05 -8.01 -7.00
CA LEU A 24 0.40 -6.69 -6.56
C LEU A 24 1.84 -6.72 -6.04
N SER A 25 2.20 -7.73 -5.25
CA SER A 25 3.56 -7.93 -4.75
C SER A 25 4.55 -8.20 -5.87
N LEU A 26 4.16 -8.94 -6.91
CA LEU A 26 4.96 -9.13 -8.12
C LEU A 26 5.19 -7.81 -8.85
N VAL A 27 4.15 -7.01 -9.05
CA VAL A 27 4.25 -5.69 -9.68
C VAL A 27 5.18 -4.77 -8.89
N LEU A 28 5.04 -4.71 -7.55
CA LEU A 28 5.91 -3.92 -6.69
C LEU A 28 7.36 -4.41 -6.73
N PHE A 29 7.58 -5.73 -6.76
CA PHE A 29 8.91 -6.32 -6.86
C PHE A 29 9.59 -5.96 -8.18
N VAL A 30 8.91 -6.17 -9.30
CA VAL A 30 9.46 -5.86 -10.63
C VAL A 30 9.69 -4.36 -10.80
N ALA A 31 8.77 -3.52 -10.33
CA ALA A 31 8.92 -2.07 -10.36
C ALA A 31 10.11 -1.60 -9.49
N GLY A 32 10.23 -2.13 -8.26
CA GLY A 32 11.34 -1.82 -7.35
C GLY A 32 12.68 -2.27 -7.93
N LEU A 33 12.74 -3.48 -8.50
CA LEU A 33 13.94 -4.00 -9.14
C LEU A 33 14.33 -3.16 -10.36
N GLY A 34 13.36 -2.78 -11.19
CA GLY A 34 13.58 -1.88 -12.32
C GLY A 34 14.14 -0.52 -11.88
N GLN A 35 13.62 0.05 -10.80
CA GLN A 35 14.14 1.29 -10.21
C GLN A 35 15.57 1.12 -9.68
N LEU A 36 15.89 0.01 -9.00
CA LEU A 36 17.25 -0.30 -8.55
C LEU A 36 18.23 -0.46 -9.72
N CYS A 37 17.80 -1.12 -10.81
CA CYS A 37 18.61 -1.26 -12.03
C CYS A 37 18.87 0.10 -12.69
N LEU A 38 17.82 0.92 -12.87
CA LEU A 38 17.95 2.27 -13.42
C LEU A 38 18.87 3.14 -12.56
N TRP A 39 18.73 3.06 -11.24
CA TRP A 39 19.57 3.80 -10.31
C TRP A 39 21.04 3.34 -10.36
N THR A 40 21.29 2.04 -10.49
CA THR A 40 22.64 1.48 -10.68
C THR A 40 23.27 2.00 -11.97
N VAL A 41 22.52 1.98 -13.09
CA VAL A 41 23.00 2.50 -14.38
C VAL A 41 23.27 4.01 -14.31
N TYR A 42 22.37 4.76 -13.67
CA TYR A 42 22.52 6.21 -13.48
C TYR A 42 23.73 6.54 -12.61
N SER A 43 23.90 5.82 -11.50
CA SER A 43 25.02 6.00 -10.58
C SER A 43 26.34 5.64 -11.26
N TYR A 44 26.37 4.58 -12.06
CA TYR A 44 27.55 4.21 -12.86
C TYR A 44 27.91 5.30 -13.88
N LYS A 45 26.93 5.85 -14.61
CA LYS A 45 27.20 6.94 -15.58
C LYS A 45 27.60 8.25 -14.90
N THR A 46 27.03 8.54 -13.74
CA THR A 46 27.27 9.82 -13.04
C THR A 46 28.55 9.77 -12.25
N PHE A 47 28.77 8.74 -11.43
CA PHE A 47 29.93 8.64 -10.54
C PHE A 47 31.09 7.84 -11.15
N GLY A 48 30.85 6.92 -12.07
CA GLY A 48 31.91 6.15 -12.73
C GLY A 48 32.76 6.96 -13.71
N TYR A 49 32.29 8.13 -14.14
CA TYR A 49 33.01 9.06 -15.00
C TYR A 49 33.55 10.31 -14.27
N LEU A 50 33.16 10.52 -13.01
CA LEU A 50 33.69 11.61 -12.21
C LEU A 50 35.06 11.22 -11.66
N LYS A 51 36.12 11.63 -12.37
CA LYS A 51 37.30 12.13 -11.67
C LYS A 51 36.77 13.17 -10.69
N THR A 52 36.90 12.92 -9.39
CA THR A 52 36.55 13.87 -8.33
C THR A 52 37.40 15.12 -8.49
N GLU A 53 37.00 16.02 -9.37
CA GLU A 53 37.47 17.39 -9.32
C GLU A 53 36.76 18.03 -8.12
N PRO A 54 37.52 18.52 -7.13
CA PRO A 54 36.92 19.22 -6.01
C PRO A 54 36.10 20.39 -6.57
N ALA A 55 34.88 20.56 -6.06
CA ALA A 55 34.01 21.68 -6.42
C ALA A 55 34.60 22.99 -5.88
N THR A 56 35.67 23.48 -6.50
CA THR A 56 36.21 24.81 -6.30
C THR A 56 35.43 25.78 -7.16
N THR A 57 34.60 26.60 -6.51
CA THR A 57 34.10 27.83 -7.13
C THR A 57 35.29 28.75 -7.44
N ALA A 58 35.14 29.66 -8.41
CA ALA A 58 36.16 30.67 -8.79
C ALA A 58 36.61 31.60 -7.63
N ALA A 59 35.98 31.50 -6.45
CA ALA A 59 36.31 32.22 -5.23
C ALA A 59 36.91 31.34 -4.11
N GLY A 60 37.16 30.05 -4.34
CA GLY A 60 37.77 29.16 -3.34
C GLY A 60 36.91 28.84 -2.11
N ILE A 61 35.62 29.23 -2.11
CA ILE A 61 34.69 28.91 -1.03
C ILE A 61 34.02 27.58 -1.38
N ALA A 62 34.33 26.54 -0.61
CA ALA A 62 33.63 25.26 -0.67
C ALA A 62 32.13 25.52 -0.51
N GLN A 63 31.33 25.08 -1.47
CA GLN A 63 29.87 25.16 -1.32
C GLN A 63 29.49 24.37 -0.07
N SER A 64 28.84 25.05 0.87
CA SER A 64 28.28 24.39 2.05
C SER A 64 27.39 23.23 1.59
N PRO A 65 27.57 22.02 2.15
CA PRO A 65 26.74 20.86 1.83
C PRO A 65 25.26 21.06 2.20
N ILE A 66 24.92 22.16 2.88
CA ILE A 66 23.58 22.54 3.33
C ILE A 66 23.01 23.71 2.50
N SER A 67 23.54 23.95 1.29
CA SER A 67 22.89 24.90 0.39
C SER A 67 21.57 24.33 -0.15
N CYS A 68 20.56 25.19 -0.35
CA CYS A 68 19.29 24.80 -0.98
C CYS A 68 19.55 24.09 -2.32
N ASP A 69 20.59 24.50 -3.04
CA ASP A 69 20.97 23.93 -4.34
C ASP A 69 21.44 22.48 -4.25
N ALA A 70 22.28 22.17 -3.26
CA ALA A 70 22.68 20.80 -3.00
C ALA A 70 21.46 19.95 -2.62
N VAL A 71 20.69 20.42 -1.65
CA VAL A 71 19.56 19.69 -1.05
C VAL A 71 18.41 19.46 -2.03
N GLN A 72 18.25 20.33 -3.05
CA GLN A 72 17.17 20.27 -4.04
C GLN A 72 17.06 18.91 -4.76
N LYS A 73 18.20 18.24 -4.99
CA LYS A 73 18.27 16.93 -5.66
C LYS A 73 18.34 15.76 -4.68
N TRP A 74 18.84 15.97 -3.47
CA TRP A 74 19.02 14.91 -2.47
C TRP A 74 17.71 14.26 -2.03
N SER A 75 16.64 15.04 -1.83
CA SER A 75 15.36 14.48 -1.39
C SER A 75 14.78 13.48 -2.40
N TYR A 76 14.95 13.76 -3.69
CA TYR A 76 14.53 12.87 -4.78
C TYR A 76 15.31 11.55 -4.77
N TYR A 77 16.64 11.61 -4.70
CA TYR A 77 17.45 10.39 -4.70
C TYR A 77 17.21 9.55 -3.45
N LEU A 78 17.13 10.17 -2.28
CA LEU A 78 16.85 9.46 -1.04
C LEU A 78 15.47 8.78 -1.11
N ARG A 79 14.43 9.49 -1.58
CA ARG A 79 13.10 8.91 -1.76
C ARG A 79 13.15 7.72 -2.71
N ILE A 80 13.75 7.85 -3.90
CA ILE A 80 13.79 6.77 -4.88
C ILE A 80 14.55 5.56 -4.36
N SER A 81 15.71 5.76 -3.74
CA SER A 81 16.52 4.65 -3.22
C SER A 81 15.77 3.89 -2.13
N VAL A 82 15.15 4.60 -1.19
CA VAL A 82 14.41 3.94 -0.10
C VAL A 82 13.11 3.32 -0.61
N ASP A 83 12.35 4.02 -1.47
CA ASP A 83 11.14 3.45 -2.10
C ASP A 83 11.48 2.17 -2.86
N ALA A 84 12.56 2.16 -3.66
CA ALA A 84 12.96 1.01 -4.45
C ALA A 84 13.40 -0.17 -3.57
N VAL A 85 14.20 0.07 -2.52
CA VAL A 85 14.63 -0.98 -1.58
C VAL A 85 13.43 -1.56 -0.84
N VAL A 86 12.55 -0.71 -0.31
CA VAL A 86 11.40 -1.17 0.47
C VAL A 86 10.37 -1.86 -0.44
N ALA A 87 10.10 -1.35 -1.64
CA ALA A 87 9.21 -1.98 -2.60
C ALA A 87 9.75 -3.33 -3.07
N THR A 88 11.05 -3.45 -3.33
CA THR A 88 11.69 -4.72 -3.70
C THR A 88 11.61 -5.72 -2.55
N GLY A 89 11.98 -5.32 -1.32
CA GLY A 89 11.93 -6.20 -0.15
C GLY A 89 10.51 -6.65 0.19
N ALA A 90 9.57 -5.71 0.29
CA ALA A 90 8.17 -6.01 0.60
C ALA A 90 7.48 -6.80 -0.53
N GLY A 91 7.79 -6.48 -1.79
CA GLY A 91 7.32 -7.22 -2.96
C GLY A 91 7.79 -8.66 -2.95
N PHE A 92 9.09 -8.90 -2.72
CA PHE A 92 9.64 -10.25 -2.61
C PHE A 92 9.00 -11.06 -1.47
N VAL A 93 8.90 -10.47 -0.28
CA VAL A 93 8.25 -11.13 0.86
C VAL A 93 6.76 -11.40 0.57
N GLY A 94 6.08 -10.52 -0.16
CA GLY A 94 4.69 -10.72 -0.55
C GLY A 94 4.48 -11.84 -1.56
N ILE A 95 5.40 -12.03 -2.51
CA ILE A 95 5.39 -13.21 -3.40
C ILE A 95 5.52 -14.48 -2.54
N LEU A 96 6.49 -14.53 -1.63
CA LEU A 96 6.67 -15.67 -0.72
C LEU A 96 5.46 -15.90 0.20
N ALA A 97 4.81 -14.83 0.66
CA ALA A 97 3.60 -14.92 1.48
C ALA A 97 2.44 -15.57 0.71
N GLY A 98 2.32 -15.26 -0.59
CA GLY A 98 1.33 -15.86 -1.48
C GLY A 98 1.59 -17.34 -1.76
N LEU A 99 2.85 -17.74 -1.91
CA LEU A 99 3.24 -19.14 -2.18
C LEU A 99 3.10 -20.02 -0.93
N ASP A 100 3.63 -19.57 0.22
CA ASP A 100 3.70 -20.38 1.43
C ASP A 100 2.45 -20.28 2.31
N ASN A 101 1.49 -19.44 1.93
CA ASN A 101 0.30 -19.12 2.72
C ASN A 101 0.61 -18.69 4.18
N SER A 102 1.77 -18.08 4.41
CA SER A 102 2.23 -17.74 5.77
C SER A 102 1.69 -16.39 6.24
N ALA A 103 0.82 -16.39 7.25
CA ALA A 103 0.30 -15.17 7.87
C ALA A 103 1.43 -14.27 8.43
N GLY A 104 2.52 -14.88 8.94
CA GLY A 104 3.70 -14.15 9.39
C GLY A 104 4.35 -13.32 8.29
N LYS A 105 4.45 -13.87 7.06
CA LYS A 105 5.00 -13.14 5.91
C LYS A 105 4.08 -11.99 5.47
N LEU A 106 2.75 -12.18 5.48
CA LEU A 106 1.82 -11.07 5.20
C LEU A 106 1.91 -9.94 6.24
N LYS A 107 2.14 -10.25 7.53
CA LYS A 107 2.41 -9.22 8.55
C LYS A 107 3.65 -8.39 8.19
N SER A 108 4.71 -9.02 7.67
CA SER A 108 5.90 -8.30 7.21
C SER A 108 5.62 -7.40 6.00
N VAL A 109 4.80 -7.85 5.04
CA VAL A 109 4.35 -7.01 3.91
C VAL A 109 3.55 -5.80 4.41
N ARG A 110 2.63 -6.02 5.36
CA ARG A 110 1.86 -4.95 6.00
C ARG A 110 2.78 -3.92 6.66
N THR A 111 3.77 -4.37 7.43
CA THR A 111 4.78 -3.48 8.03
C THR A 111 5.54 -2.71 6.97
N GLY A 112 5.94 -3.35 5.87
CA GLY A 112 6.57 -2.68 4.72
C GLY A 112 5.69 -1.58 4.11
N ALA A 113 4.39 -1.83 3.96
CA ALA A 113 3.45 -0.83 3.45
C ALA A 113 3.32 0.38 4.39
N PHE A 114 3.29 0.17 5.71
CA PHE A 114 3.29 1.26 6.69
C PHE A 114 4.62 2.05 6.70
N LEU A 115 5.75 1.37 6.50
CA LEU A 115 7.05 2.04 6.35
C LEU A 115 7.09 2.93 5.11
N LEU A 116 6.58 2.45 3.95
CA LEU A 116 6.43 3.26 2.75
C LEU A 116 5.54 4.47 3.00
N LEU A 117 4.40 4.27 3.67
CA LEU A 117 3.50 5.36 4.01
C LEU A 117 4.20 6.41 4.89
N GLY A 118 4.88 5.99 5.95
CA GLY A 118 5.63 6.87 6.84
C GLY A 118 6.72 7.65 6.11
N LEU A 119 7.49 6.98 5.24
CA LEU A 119 8.49 7.62 4.40
C LEU A 119 7.87 8.67 3.47
N ARG A 120 6.75 8.35 2.82
CA ARG A 120 6.07 9.30 1.91
C ARG A 120 5.57 10.54 2.66
N LEU A 121 5.03 10.38 3.86
CA LEU A 121 4.65 11.50 4.71
C LEU A 121 5.87 12.33 5.17
N ALA A 122 6.97 11.67 5.54
CA ALA A 122 8.20 12.36 5.93
C ALA A 122 8.78 13.18 4.76
N VAL A 123 8.84 12.61 3.55
CA VAL A 123 9.29 13.32 2.35
C VAL A 123 8.35 14.47 2.00
N PHE A 124 7.03 14.29 2.15
CA PHE A 124 6.06 15.36 1.93
C PHE A 124 6.30 16.54 2.88
N ILE A 125 6.48 16.27 4.19
CA ILE A 125 6.80 17.31 5.20
C ILE A 125 8.13 17.99 4.87
N TRP A 126 9.14 17.21 4.46
CA TRP A 126 10.43 17.73 4.02
C TRP A 126 10.29 18.69 2.84
N ASP A 127 9.56 18.30 1.79
CA ASP A 127 9.35 19.11 0.59
C ASP A 127 8.57 20.40 0.91
N CYS A 128 7.57 20.33 1.79
CA CYS A 128 6.84 21.52 2.27
C CYS A 128 7.79 22.49 3.00
N SER A 129 8.63 21.96 3.88
CA SER A 129 9.60 22.74 4.66
C SER A 129 10.65 23.36 3.73
N PHE A 130 11.15 22.59 2.78
CA PHE A 130 12.12 23.05 1.78
C PHE A 130 11.55 24.17 0.91
N LEU A 131 10.32 24.01 0.41
CA LEU A 131 9.65 25.06 -0.37
C LEU A 131 9.46 26.34 0.45
N GLY A 132 9.07 26.21 1.72
CA GLY A 132 8.88 27.35 2.63
C GLY A 132 10.17 28.13 2.90
N VAL A 133 11.31 27.44 2.99
CA VAL A 133 12.61 28.08 3.28
C VAL A 133 13.30 28.59 2.02
N CYS A 134 13.30 27.81 0.94
CA CYS A 134 14.09 28.10 -0.27
C CYS A 134 13.28 28.75 -1.39
N ALA A 135 11.93 28.79 -1.32
CA ALA A 135 11.02 29.30 -2.36
C ALA A 135 11.20 28.67 -3.75
N VAL A 136 11.82 27.49 -3.79
CA VAL A 136 12.17 26.72 -4.99
C VAL A 136 11.56 25.33 -4.85
N TYR A 137 11.02 24.78 -5.93
CA TYR A 137 10.52 23.40 -5.91
C TYR A 137 11.69 22.41 -5.87
N PRO A 138 11.66 21.44 -4.93
CA PRO A 138 12.59 20.33 -4.96
C PRO A 138 12.32 19.49 -6.22
N TYR A 139 13.35 18.83 -6.75
CA TYR A 139 13.22 18.05 -7.98
C TYR A 139 12.12 16.98 -7.87
N ASN A 140 11.93 16.42 -6.67
CA ASN A 140 10.89 15.45 -6.36
C ASN A 140 9.46 15.95 -6.66
N VAL A 141 9.18 17.23 -6.36
CA VAL A 141 7.87 17.86 -6.61
C VAL A 141 7.65 18.01 -8.11
N MET A 142 8.65 18.52 -8.84
CA MET A 142 8.59 18.64 -10.31
C MET A 142 8.42 17.28 -10.99
N ALA A 143 9.18 16.28 -10.56
CA ALA A 143 9.10 14.93 -11.10
C ALA A 143 7.75 14.25 -10.84
N SER A 144 7.09 14.58 -9.72
CA SER A 144 5.79 13.98 -9.38
C SER A 144 4.61 14.71 -10.01
N ALA A 145 4.70 16.03 -10.22
CA ALA A 145 3.57 16.86 -10.66
C ALA A 145 3.64 17.33 -12.12
N VAL A 146 4.85 17.41 -12.69
CA VAL A 146 5.09 17.99 -14.02
C VAL A 146 5.59 16.94 -15.00
N PHE A 147 6.69 16.25 -14.69
CA PHE A 147 7.33 15.33 -15.64
C PHE A 147 6.46 14.07 -15.84
N GLY A 148 6.01 13.84 -17.08
CA GLY A 148 5.08 12.77 -17.43
C GLY A 148 3.61 13.06 -17.08
N SER A 149 3.29 14.28 -16.62
CA SER A 149 1.91 14.67 -16.33
C SER A 149 1.15 14.96 -17.61
N PRO A 150 -0.06 14.41 -17.82
CA PRO A 150 -0.87 14.73 -19.00
C PRO A 150 -1.45 16.15 -18.95
N PHE A 151 -1.37 16.82 -17.79
CA PHE A 151 -1.90 18.17 -17.60
C PHE A 151 -0.91 19.29 -17.99
N VAL A 152 0.36 18.95 -18.25
CA VAL A 152 1.40 19.90 -18.68
C VAL A 152 1.79 19.57 -20.11
N SER A 153 1.89 20.57 -20.98
CA SER A 153 2.31 20.35 -22.37
C SER A 153 3.73 19.77 -22.43
N ASN A 154 3.98 18.87 -23.40
CA ASN A 154 5.30 18.26 -23.58
C ASN A 154 6.40 19.31 -23.77
N ASP A 155 6.12 20.40 -24.50
CA ASP A 155 7.07 21.49 -24.71
C ASP A 155 7.46 22.19 -23.39
N ALA A 156 6.49 22.42 -22.50
CA ALA A 156 6.74 23.01 -21.19
C ALA A 156 7.55 22.06 -20.29
N GLN A 157 7.24 20.76 -20.33
CA GLN A 157 8.03 19.75 -19.62
C GLN A 157 9.48 19.73 -20.10
N THR A 158 9.72 19.65 -21.41
CA THR A 158 11.08 19.66 -21.99
C THR A 158 11.82 20.98 -21.73
N ALA A 159 11.13 22.11 -21.69
CA ALA A 159 11.73 23.39 -21.31
C ALA A 159 12.15 23.41 -19.84
N LEU A 160 11.29 22.94 -18.94
CA LEU A 160 11.55 22.86 -17.51
C LEU A 160 12.66 21.85 -17.18
N GLU A 161 12.74 20.72 -17.87
CA GLU A 161 13.83 19.73 -17.67
C GLU A 161 15.23 20.32 -17.87
N LYS A 162 15.35 21.36 -18.70
CA LYS A 162 16.63 22.05 -18.94
C LYS A 162 17.02 23.03 -17.84
N TRP A 163 16.11 23.37 -16.92
CA TRP A 163 16.37 24.32 -15.86
C TRP A 163 17.22 23.67 -14.76
N THR A 164 18.20 24.42 -14.24
CA THR A 164 19.01 23.97 -13.10
C THR A 164 18.26 24.08 -11.78
N ARG A 165 17.37 25.08 -11.66
CA ARG A 165 16.55 25.36 -10.48
C ARG A 165 15.09 25.60 -10.89
N TYR A 166 14.16 25.43 -9.96
CA TYR A 166 12.73 25.61 -10.19
C TYR A 166 12.14 26.67 -9.25
N PRO A 167 12.40 27.97 -9.47
CA PRO A 167 11.76 29.02 -8.68
C PRO A 167 10.24 28.84 -8.74
N SER A 168 9.59 28.76 -7.57
CA SER A 168 8.18 28.33 -7.47
C SER A 168 7.24 29.07 -8.43
N ARG A 169 7.29 30.40 -8.41
CA ARG A 169 6.45 31.27 -9.26
C ARG A 169 6.74 31.11 -10.76
N GLU A 170 8.00 30.96 -11.14
CA GLU A 170 8.41 30.83 -12.54
C GLU A 170 8.06 29.45 -13.09
N ALA A 171 8.26 28.42 -12.27
CA ALA A 171 7.89 27.05 -12.59
C ALA A 171 6.38 26.90 -12.74
N ASP A 172 5.57 27.48 -11.85
CA ASP A 172 4.10 27.48 -11.97
C ASP A 172 3.65 28.17 -13.27
N LYS A 173 4.25 29.32 -13.60
CA LYS A 173 3.94 30.06 -14.83
C LYS A 173 4.34 29.27 -16.08
N ALA A 174 5.51 28.65 -16.08
CA ALA A 174 5.99 27.85 -17.21
C ALA A 174 5.18 26.56 -17.39
N ALA A 175 4.76 25.91 -16.29
CA ALA A 175 3.92 24.73 -16.31
C ALA A 175 2.45 25.06 -16.67
N GLY A 176 2.01 26.30 -16.49
CA GLY A 176 0.63 26.73 -16.71
C GLY A 176 -0.35 26.25 -15.63
N LEU A 177 0.16 25.79 -14.49
CA LEU A 177 -0.63 25.29 -13.36
C LEU A 177 0.11 25.50 -12.03
N GLN A 178 -0.61 25.39 -10.91
CA GLN A 178 0.00 25.40 -9.58
C GLN A 178 0.63 24.03 -9.30
N VAL A 179 1.95 23.94 -9.46
CA VAL A 179 2.70 22.68 -9.38
C VAL A 179 2.56 22.04 -8.00
N PHE A 180 2.62 22.85 -6.94
CA PHE A 180 2.48 22.36 -5.57
C PHE A 180 1.10 21.74 -5.30
N THR A 181 0.03 22.35 -5.78
CA THR A 181 -1.33 21.84 -5.61
C THR A 181 -1.50 20.48 -6.29
N MET A 182 -0.95 20.32 -7.50
CA MET A 182 -0.96 19.04 -8.21
C MET A 182 -0.13 17.98 -7.48
N TYR A 183 1.01 18.37 -6.91
CA TYR A 183 1.83 17.48 -6.07
C TYR A 183 1.08 17.01 -4.83
N VAL A 184 0.41 17.91 -4.11
CA VAL A 184 -0.40 17.59 -2.93
C VAL A 184 -1.53 16.62 -3.30
N ALA A 185 -2.28 16.91 -4.37
CA ALA A 185 -3.36 16.05 -4.83
C ALA A 185 -2.87 14.63 -5.16
N THR A 186 -1.77 14.52 -5.92
CA THR A 186 -1.16 13.24 -6.29
C THR A 186 -0.67 12.48 -5.06
N THR A 187 -0.06 13.18 -4.10
CA THR A 187 0.43 12.59 -2.85
C THR A 187 -0.71 12.04 -2.01
N VAL A 188 -1.81 12.79 -1.88
CA VAL A 188 -3.01 12.34 -1.16
C VAL A 188 -3.60 11.09 -1.81
N VAL A 189 -3.72 11.06 -3.13
CA VAL A 189 -4.23 9.88 -3.85
C VAL A 189 -3.33 8.66 -3.59
N ILE A 190 -2.01 8.80 -3.70
CA ILE A 190 -1.07 7.71 -3.43
C ILE A 190 -1.19 7.23 -1.98
N VAL A 191 -1.25 8.15 -1.01
CA VAL A 191 -1.41 7.81 0.41
C VAL A 191 -2.70 7.03 0.65
N LEU A 192 -3.81 7.46 0.06
CA LEU A 192 -5.09 6.75 0.18
C LEU A 192 -5.04 5.35 -0.42
N VAL A 193 -4.38 5.20 -1.58
CA VAL A 193 -4.18 3.89 -2.22
C VAL A 193 -3.32 2.98 -1.33
N VAL A 194 -2.20 3.47 -0.80
CA VAL A 194 -1.34 2.69 0.09
C VAL A 194 -2.07 2.30 1.38
N LEU A 195 -2.83 3.21 1.97
CA LEU A 195 -3.65 2.94 3.15
C LEU A 195 -4.72 1.87 2.87
N TYR A 196 -5.41 1.97 1.73
CA TYR A 196 -6.37 0.96 1.31
C TYR A 196 -5.71 -0.41 1.19
N LEU A 197 -4.57 -0.49 0.49
CA LEU A 197 -3.81 -1.74 0.32
C LEU A 197 -3.34 -2.32 1.67
N ALA A 198 -2.83 -1.48 2.57
CA ALA A 198 -2.43 -1.90 3.90
C ALA A 198 -3.61 -2.53 4.66
N ARG A 199 -4.81 -1.93 4.58
CA ARG A 199 -6.04 -2.49 5.19
C ARG A 199 -6.49 -3.79 4.53
N VAL A 200 -6.32 -3.94 3.21
CA VAL A 200 -6.61 -5.20 2.51
C VAL A 200 -5.68 -6.31 3.00
N ILE A 201 -4.38 -6.03 3.09
CA ILE A 201 -3.36 -6.99 3.56
C ILE A 201 -3.61 -7.36 5.02
N ASP A 202 -4.01 -6.39 5.85
CA ASP A 202 -4.35 -6.61 7.26
C ASP A 202 -5.50 -7.60 7.42
N ARG A 203 -6.61 -7.37 6.70
CA ARG A 203 -7.75 -8.31 6.69
C ARG A 203 -7.37 -9.68 6.15
N ALA A 204 -6.55 -9.73 5.09
CA ALA A 204 -6.07 -11.01 4.55
C ALA A 204 -5.19 -11.75 5.56
N THR A 205 -4.39 -11.02 6.32
CA THR A 205 -3.56 -11.58 7.41
C THR A 205 -4.45 -12.18 8.49
N ASP A 206 -5.50 -11.47 8.92
CA ASP A 206 -6.44 -11.97 9.93
C ASP A 206 -7.20 -13.20 9.44
N MET A 207 -7.64 -13.22 8.18
CA MET A 207 -8.30 -14.38 7.59
C MET A 207 -7.37 -15.59 7.44
N MET A 208 -6.06 -15.38 7.24
CA MET A 208 -5.10 -16.48 7.14
C MET A 208 -4.63 -16.96 8.50
N GLY A 209 -4.46 -16.05 9.47
CA GLY A 209 -4.08 -16.39 10.84
C GLY A 209 -5.23 -16.98 11.65
N ASN A 210 -6.47 -16.54 11.38
CA ASN A 210 -7.67 -16.96 12.09
C ASN A 210 -8.65 -17.75 11.21
N GLY A 211 -8.33 -18.14 9.97
CA GLY A 211 -9.26 -18.89 9.12
C GLY A 211 -10.55 -18.11 8.78
N PRO A 212 -11.47 -18.68 7.97
CA PRO A 212 -12.70 -18.01 7.56
C PRO A 212 -13.70 -17.77 8.71
N THR A 213 -13.53 -18.44 9.85
CA THR A 213 -14.42 -18.38 11.03
C THR A 213 -13.75 -17.95 12.33
N GLY A 214 -12.46 -17.59 12.33
CA GLY A 214 -11.72 -17.31 13.57
C GLY A 214 -10.94 -18.50 14.16
N LEU A 215 -10.99 -19.69 13.53
CA LEU A 215 -10.34 -20.93 13.98
C LEU A 215 -8.84 -21.08 13.61
N GLY A 216 -8.30 -20.26 12.72
CA GLY A 216 -6.86 -20.14 12.45
C GLY A 216 -6.17 -21.38 11.91
N GLU A 217 -4.91 -21.57 12.33
CA GLU A 217 -4.12 -22.79 12.09
C GLU A 217 -4.84 -24.06 12.58
N PHE A 218 -5.85 -23.92 13.46
CA PHE A 218 -6.67 -25.02 13.96
C PHE A 218 -7.87 -25.36 13.08
N TYR A 219 -8.17 -24.60 12.01
CA TYR A 219 -9.29 -24.93 11.13
C TYR A 219 -9.11 -26.32 10.48
N GLY A 220 -7.88 -26.67 10.10
CA GLY A 220 -7.56 -28.01 9.60
C GLY A 220 -7.71 -29.09 10.67
N LEU A 221 -7.28 -28.81 11.91
CA LEU A 221 -7.41 -29.75 13.03
C LEU A 221 -8.87 -30.06 13.39
N VAL A 222 -9.76 -29.07 13.29
CA VAL A 222 -11.20 -29.23 13.55
C VAL A 222 -11.90 -29.91 12.38
N ALA A 223 -11.56 -29.57 11.14
CA ALA A 223 -12.13 -30.23 9.97
C ALA A 223 -11.76 -31.72 9.92
N ASP A 224 -10.51 -32.07 10.24
CA ASP A 224 -9.98 -33.44 10.21
C ASP A 224 -10.51 -34.31 11.37
N THR A 225 -10.84 -33.70 12.53
CA THR A 225 -11.56 -34.41 13.60
C THR A 225 -13.02 -34.70 13.26
N THR A 226 -13.62 -33.92 12.35
CA THR A 226 -15.01 -34.13 11.93
C THR A 226 -15.12 -35.17 10.81
N GLU A 227 -14.08 -35.31 9.97
CA GLU A 227 -14.05 -36.31 8.89
C GLU A 227 -13.72 -37.72 9.42
N ASN A 228 -12.87 -37.85 10.44
CA ASN A 228 -12.57 -39.15 11.09
C ASN A 228 -13.63 -39.64 12.09
N THR A 229 -14.71 -38.88 12.31
CA THR A 229 -15.90 -39.38 13.03
C THR A 229 -17.02 -39.84 12.08
N GLY A 230 -16.74 -39.81 10.76
CA GLY A 230 -17.57 -40.44 9.74
C GLY A 230 -17.44 -41.97 9.75
N ILE A 231 -18.27 -42.61 10.55
CA ILE A 231 -18.88 -43.94 10.33
C ILE A 231 -17.96 -44.93 9.58
N VAL A 232 -17.11 -45.64 10.34
CA VAL A 232 -16.61 -46.95 9.92
C VAL A 232 -17.73 -47.96 10.18
N ASP A 233 -18.27 -48.50 9.10
CA ASP A 233 -19.16 -49.67 8.99
C ASP A 233 -19.74 -50.21 10.31
N GLY A 234 -20.96 -49.78 10.66
CA GLY A 234 -21.96 -50.62 11.32
C GLY A 234 -21.68 -51.21 12.71
N GLU A 235 -20.51 -51.01 13.30
CA GLU A 235 -20.19 -51.48 14.65
C GLU A 235 -19.83 -50.29 15.54
N ARG A 236 -20.68 -50.06 16.56
CA ARG A 236 -20.33 -49.16 17.67
C ARG A 236 -19.18 -49.79 18.44
N VAL A 237 -17.95 -49.50 18.04
CA VAL A 237 -16.79 -49.69 18.92
C VAL A 237 -16.84 -48.58 19.96
N GLN A 238 -17.43 -48.92 21.10
CA GLN A 238 -17.46 -48.12 22.31
C GLN A 238 -16.12 -48.30 23.04
N ASP A 239 -15.01 -47.96 22.38
CA ASP A 239 -13.72 -47.91 23.05
C ASP A 239 -13.58 -46.54 23.71
N GLU A 240 -13.51 -46.59 25.04
CA GLU A 240 -13.30 -45.49 25.96
C GLU A 240 -11.97 -44.77 25.64
N LEU A 241 -11.99 -43.81 24.71
CA LEU A 241 -11.00 -42.74 24.76
C LEU A 241 -11.25 -41.92 26.03
N PRO A 242 -10.20 -41.58 26.81
CA PRO A 242 -10.35 -40.72 27.98
C PRO A 242 -10.82 -39.34 27.52
N LEU A 243 -12.14 -39.12 27.65
CA LEU A 243 -12.77 -37.83 27.63
C LEU A 243 -12.05 -36.94 28.63
N VAL A 244 -11.18 -36.06 28.14
CA VAL A 244 -10.80 -34.85 28.87
C VAL A 244 -12.09 -34.06 29.05
N LYS A 245 -12.73 -34.24 30.20
CA LYS A 245 -13.90 -33.46 30.62
C LYS A 245 -13.46 -32.00 30.70
N LEU A 246 -13.66 -31.25 29.62
CA LEU A 246 -13.70 -29.80 29.68
C LEU A 246 -14.82 -29.44 30.66
N SER A 247 -14.41 -28.88 31.80
CA SER A 247 -15.27 -28.46 32.90
C SER A 247 -16.53 -27.75 32.41
N ASP A 248 -17.69 -28.17 32.91
CA ASP A 248 -19.04 -27.65 32.61
C ASP A 248 -19.23 -26.16 32.93
N SER A 249 -18.18 -25.48 33.39
CA SER A 249 -18.13 -24.04 33.62
C SER A 249 -17.69 -23.22 32.40
N HIS A 250 -17.35 -23.86 31.27
CA HIS A 250 -16.90 -23.12 30.09
C HIS A 250 -18.08 -22.40 29.40
N PRO A 251 -18.02 -21.07 29.18
CA PRO A 251 -19.13 -20.27 28.63
C PRO A 251 -19.57 -20.63 27.20
N LEU A 252 -18.87 -21.56 26.53
CA LEU A 252 -19.19 -22.08 25.21
C LEU A 252 -20.21 -23.25 25.23
N ASN A 253 -20.49 -23.84 26.41
CA ASN A 253 -21.43 -24.96 26.55
C ASN A 253 -22.89 -24.54 26.76
N LYS A 254 -23.23 -23.25 26.63
CA LYS A 254 -24.64 -22.84 26.63
C LYS A 254 -25.25 -23.22 25.28
N PRO A 255 -26.26 -24.11 25.24
CA PRO A 255 -26.98 -24.39 24.01
C PRO A 255 -27.60 -23.07 23.52
N VAL A 256 -27.24 -22.68 22.30
CA VAL A 256 -27.94 -21.61 21.60
C VAL A 256 -29.25 -22.22 21.14
N GLU A 257 -30.36 -21.90 21.81
CA GLU A 257 -31.69 -22.20 21.31
C GLU A 257 -31.91 -21.40 20.02
N ILE A 258 -31.76 -22.08 18.89
CA ILE A 258 -32.16 -21.54 17.58
C ILE A 258 -33.68 -21.67 17.52
N GLY A 259 -34.39 -20.62 17.92
CA GLY A 259 -35.82 -20.51 17.69
C GLY A 259 -36.11 -20.52 16.18
N GLU A 260 -36.95 -21.46 15.73
CA GLU A 260 -37.37 -21.70 14.35
C GLU A 260 -38.29 -20.60 13.75
N GLU A 261 -38.04 -19.31 14.05
CA GLU A 261 -38.77 -18.20 13.41
C GLU A 261 -37.82 -17.14 12.88
N TYR A 262 -37.09 -17.47 11.82
CA TYR A 262 -36.61 -16.46 10.86
C TYR A 262 -37.00 -16.90 9.45
N GLY A 263 -38.27 -16.65 9.12
CA GLY A 263 -38.70 -16.57 7.74
C GLY A 263 -37.91 -15.49 7.03
N PHE A 264 -37.06 -15.90 6.09
CA PHE A 264 -36.28 -15.02 5.22
C PHE A 264 -37.23 -14.35 4.21
N GLN A 265 -37.90 -13.27 4.62
CA GLN A 265 -38.59 -12.37 3.69
C GLN A 265 -37.54 -11.59 2.89
N MET A 266 -37.34 -11.97 1.62
CA MET A 266 -36.72 -11.08 0.63
C MET A 266 -37.71 -9.96 0.29
N GLY A 267 -37.74 -8.92 1.13
CA GLY A 267 -38.40 -7.66 0.83
C GLY A 267 -37.51 -6.82 -0.09
N PHE A 268 -37.82 -6.79 -1.39
CA PHE A 268 -37.37 -5.72 -2.28
C PHE A 268 -38.07 -4.41 -1.88
N GLY A 269 -37.46 -3.65 -0.98
CA GLY A 269 -37.85 -2.28 -0.67
C GLY A 269 -37.38 -1.34 -1.76
N PHE A 270 -38.23 -1.07 -2.76
CA PHE A 270 -38.10 0.13 -3.59
C PHE A 270 -38.48 1.34 -2.72
N TYR A 271 -37.49 2.16 -2.36
CA TYR A 271 -37.75 3.52 -1.91
C TYR A 271 -38.27 4.31 -3.10
N THR A 272 -39.58 4.55 -3.15
CA THR A 272 -40.18 5.60 -3.95
C THR A 272 -40.27 6.85 -3.09
N GLU A 273 -39.72 7.96 -3.57
CA GLU A 273 -39.91 9.29 -3.00
C GLU A 273 -41.40 9.64 -2.96
N PRO A 274 -41.95 10.15 -1.83
CA PRO A 274 -43.23 10.80 -1.87
C PRO A 274 -43.09 12.19 -2.50
N GLU A 275 -43.59 12.33 -3.73
CA GLU A 275 -43.97 13.62 -4.30
C GLU A 275 -44.95 14.34 -3.37
N GLY A 276 -44.62 15.58 -3.00
CA GLY A 276 -45.31 16.29 -1.93
C GLY A 276 -45.33 17.81 -2.09
N LYS A 277 -45.91 18.27 -3.20
CA LYS A 277 -46.73 19.50 -3.36
C LYS A 277 -46.13 20.89 -3.09
N PHE A 278 -46.01 21.62 -4.20
CA PHE A 278 -46.29 23.05 -4.31
C PHE A 278 -47.56 23.45 -3.54
N GLN A 279 -47.46 24.52 -2.74
CA GLN A 279 -48.54 25.47 -2.54
C GLN A 279 -48.06 26.84 -3.02
N THR A 280 -48.98 27.51 -3.72
CA THR A 280 -48.91 28.87 -4.25
C THR A 280 -49.23 29.88 -3.16
#